data_AF-A0A7X6RR10-F1
#
_entry.id   AF-A0A7X6RR10-F1
#
_cell.length_a   1.000
_cell.length_b   1.000
_cell.length_c   1.000
_cell.angle_alpha   90.00
_cell.angle_beta   90.00
_cell.angle_gamma   90.00
#
_symmetry.space_group_name_H-M   'P 1'
#
loop_
_entity.id
_entity.type
_entity.pdbx_description
1 polymer ?
#
loop_
_entity_poly.entity_id
_entity_poly.type
_entity_poly.pdbx_seq_one_letter_code
_entity_poly.pdbx_strand_id
1 'polypeptide(L)'
;MGGQAPEVGDHAVEHLAATLRRRREELAGASGVRIGGGLVVHALSTHMWAGVPVPAVACHASVDPLRLRASAGPVTCRRCLAQSGQERQRQVPGQTALEL
;
A
#
# COMPACT_ATOMS: atom_id res chain seq x y z
N MET A 1 28.26 30.71 16.24
CA MET A 1 28.30 29.31 16.73
C MET A 1 27.23 28.54 15.98
N GLY A 2 27.64 27.73 15.00
CA GLY A 2 26.74 27.00 14.10
C GLY A 2 26.24 25.70 14.71
N GLY A 3 24.93 25.50 14.67
CA GLY A 3 24.27 24.28 15.14
C GLY A 3 24.42 23.16 14.11
N GLN A 4 25.18 22.12 14.48
CA GLN A 4 25.33 20.89 13.71
C GLN A 4 24.08 20.01 13.95
N ALA A 5 23.09 20.07 13.05
CA ALA A 5 21.97 19.13 13.02
C ALA A 5 21.48 18.69 11.61
N PRO A 6 22.35 18.39 10.60
CA PRO A 6 21.87 17.76 9.36
C PRO A 6 21.76 16.23 9.41
N GLU A 7 22.61 15.53 10.17
CA GLU A 7 22.82 14.07 9.96
C GLU A 7 21.76 13.18 10.62
N VAL A 8 21.18 13.63 11.74
CA VAL A 8 20.14 12.86 12.46
C VAL A 8 18.85 12.76 11.65
N GLY A 9 18.52 13.80 10.87
CA GLY A 9 17.33 13.82 10.02
C GLY A 9 17.41 12.86 8.84
N ASP A 10 18.59 12.75 8.23
CA ASP A 10 18.81 11.91 7.06
C ASP A 10 18.72 10.42 7.40
N HIS A 11 19.40 9.99 8.48
CA HIS A 11 19.34 8.61 8.95
C HIS A 11 17.93 8.16 9.38
N ALA A 12 17.13 9.05 9.96
CA ALA A 12 15.75 8.73 10.33
C ALA A 12 14.87 8.48 9.09
N VAL A 13 15.07 9.27 8.03
CA VAL A 13 14.36 9.10 6.75
C VAL A 13 14.78 7.82 6.05
N GLU A 14 16.08 7.52 5.99
CA GLU A 14 16.61 6.27 5.43
C GLU A 14 16.08 5.06 6.18
N HIS A 15 16.08 5.10 7.51
CA HIS A 15 15.58 4.01 8.35
C HIS A 15 14.07 3.77 8.13
N LEU A 16 13.28 4.85 8.03
CA LEU A 16 11.86 4.75 7.70
C LEU A 16 11.66 4.14 6.31
N ALA A 17 12.40 4.62 5.30
CA ALA A 17 12.30 4.09 3.93
C ALA A 17 12.67 2.60 3.87
N ALA A 18 13.72 2.18 4.57
CA ALA A 18 14.11 0.77 4.67
C ALA A 18 13.02 -0.09 5.35
N THR A 19 12.42 0.43 6.42
CA THR A 19 11.30 -0.24 7.12
C THR A 19 10.09 -0.41 6.21
N LEU A 20 9.74 0.62 5.44
CA LEU A 20 8.61 0.57 4.49
C LEU A 20 8.85 -0.39 3.33
N ARG A 21 10.07 -0.45 2.80
CA ARG A 21 10.47 -1.42 1.76
C ARG A 21 10.33 -2.86 2.27
N ARG A 22 10.88 -3.16 3.45
CA ARG A 22 10.73 -4.47 4.09
C ARG A 22 9.27 -4.84 4.30
N ARG A 23 8.46 -3.89 4.79
CA ARG A 23 7.03 -4.11 5.00
C ARG A 23 6.29 -4.45 3.70
N ARG A 24 6.68 -3.82 2.59
CA ARG A 24 6.13 -4.13 1.26
C ARG A 24 6.47 -5.56 0.83
N GLU A 25 7.72 -5.97 0.99
CA GLU A 25 8.20 -7.31 0.64
C GLU A 25 7.45 -8.39 1.45
N GLU A 26 7.29 -8.18 2.75
CA GLU A 26 6.54 -9.09 3.63
C GLU A 26 5.07 -9.28 3.20
N LEU A 27 4.46 -8.27 2.57
CA LEU A 27 3.06 -8.30 2.14
C LEU A 27 2.89 -8.71 0.67
N ALA A 28 3.97 -8.76 -0.13
CA ALA A 28 3.89 -8.95 -1.58
C ALA A 28 3.20 -10.24 -2.02
N GLY A 29 3.29 -11.31 -1.21
CA GLY A 29 2.64 -12.60 -1.48
C GLY A 29 1.24 -12.76 -0.87
N ALA A 30 0.70 -11.75 -0.20
CA ALA A 30 -0.57 -11.89 0.52
C ALA A 30 -1.79 -11.79 -0.42
N SER A 31 -2.75 -12.70 -0.27
CA SER A 31 -4.03 -12.66 -1.00
C SER A 31 -4.92 -11.47 -0.59
N GLY A 32 -4.65 -10.89 0.57
CA GLY A 32 -5.26 -9.67 1.05
C GLY A 32 -4.62 -9.24 2.37
N VAL A 33 -5.07 -8.11 2.92
CA VAL A 33 -4.56 -7.58 4.19
C VAL A 33 -5.67 -7.17 5.13
N ARG A 34 -5.43 -7.33 6.43
CA ARG A 34 -6.28 -6.79 7.50
C ARG A 34 -5.63 -5.53 8.06
N ILE A 35 -6.44 -4.63 8.60
CA ILE A 35 -5.98 -3.40 9.27
C ILE A 35 -5.99 -3.66 10.78
N GLY A 36 -4.81 -3.64 11.41
CA GLY A 36 -4.64 -3.95 12.83
C GLY A 36 -5.18 -5.34 13.19
N GLY A 37 -5.95 -5.41 14.28
CA GLY A 37 -6.64 -6.63 14.74
C GLY A 37 -7.98 -6.91 14.08
N GLY A 38 -8.39 -6.15 13.06
CA GLY A 38 -9.68 -6.31 12.39
C GLY A 38 -9.83 -7.65 11.66
N LEU A 39 -11.07 -8.02 11.34
CA LEU A 39 -11.42 -9.25 10.62
C LEU A 39 -11.69 -9.02 9.12
N VAL A 40 -11.92 -7.77 8.72
CA VAL A 40 -12.18 -7.41 7.32
C VAL A 40 -10.89 -7.48 6.53
N VAL A 41 -10.92 -8.22 5.42
CA VAL A 41 -9.80 -8.39 4.50
C VAL A 41 -9.97 -7.41 3.34
N HIS A 42 -8.94 -6.61 3.11
CA HIS A 42 -8.87 -5.61 2.06
C HIS A 42 -7.95 -6.07 0.94
N ALA A 43 -8.21 -5.59 -0.28
CA ALA A 43 -7.28 -5.75 -1.38
C ALA A 43 -6.00 -4.95 -1.09
N LEU A 44 -4.85 -5.61 -1.20
CA LEU A 44 -3.54 -4.98 -1.11
C LEU A 44 -3.28 -4.17 -2.39
N SER A 45 -2.84 -2.95 -2.24
CA SER A 45 -2.37 -2.07 -3.32
C SER A 45 -1.03 -1.46 -2.95
N THR A 46 -0.46 -0.70 -3.87
CA THR A 46 0.74 0.12 -3.61
C THR A 46 0.38 1.59 -3.79
N HIS A 47 0.88 2.44 -2.89
CA HIS A 47 0.74 3.89 -2.97
C HIS A 47 2.12 4.56 -2.85
N MET A 48 2.30 5.72 -3.46
CA MET A 48 3.54 6.49 -3.34
C MET A 48 3.44 7.47 -2.17
N TRP A 49 4.38 7.41 -1.23
CA TRP A 49 4.48 8.34 -0.11
C TRP A 49 5.89 8.93 -0.03
N ALA A 50 6.01 10.24 -0.24
CA ALA A 50 7.30 10.95 -0.27
C ALA A 50 8.35 10.26 -1.18
N GLY A 51 7.94 9.79 -2.37
CA GLY A 51 8.82 9.08 -3.31
C GLY A 51 9.09 7.60 -2.96
N VAL A 52 8.53 7.07 -1.87
CA VAL A 52 8.67 5.67 -1.46
C VAL A 52 7.38 4.89 -1.76
N PRO A 53 7.44 3.77 -2.49
CA PRO A 53 6.29 2.90 -2.67
C PRO A 53 5.98 2.15 -1.37
N VAL A 54 4.79 2.35 -0.82
CA VAL A 54 4.32 1.74 0.43
C VAL A 54 3.11 0.84 0.19
N PRO A 55 2.96 -0.24 0.98
CA PRO A 55 1.75 -1.06 0.91
C PRO A 55 0.54 -0.27 1.42
N ALA A 56 -0.57 -0.38 0.71
CA ALA A 56 -1.82 0.32 1.00
C ALA A 56 -3.01 -0.62 0.82
N VAL A 57 -4.19 -0.16 1.22
CA VAL A 57 -5.45 -0.83 0.88
C VAL A 57 -6.13 -0.10 -0.26
N ALA A 58 -6.67 -0.84 -1.24
CA ALA A 58 -7.28 -0.25 -2.43
C ALA A 58 -8.47 0.69 -2.12
N CYS A 59 -9.09 0.56 -0.95
CA CYS A 59 -10.21 1.44 -0.53
C CYS A 59 -9.77 2.65 0.30
N HIS A 60 -8.46 2.86 0.49
CA HIS A 60 -7.89 3.95 1.28
C HIS A 60 -8.39 4.03 2.74
N ALA A 61 -8.90 2.93 3.29
CA ALA A 61 -9.41 2.86 4.66
C ALA A 61 -8.30 2.93 5.74
N SER A 62 -7.03 2.75 5.35
CA SER A 62 -5.86 3.01 6.18
C SER A 62 -4.80 3.69 5.33
N VAL A 63 -4.16 4.70 5.90
CA VAL A 63 -2.98 5.39 5.34
C VAL A 63 -1.67 4.93 6.00
N ASP A 64 -1.78 4.17 7.11
CA ASP A 64 -0.62 3.64 7.82
C ASP A 64 -0.28 2.22 7.33
N PRO A 65 0.86 2.03 6.62
CA PRO A 65 1.30 0.73 6.11
C PRO A 65 1.71 -0.24 7.22
N LEU A 66 2.15 0.27 8.38
CA LEU A 66 2.66 -0.56 9.48
C LEU A 66 1.52 -1.27 10.24
N ARG A 67 0.29 -0.78 10.09
CA ARG A 67 -0.93 -1.42 10.62
C ARG A 67 -1.45 -2.56 9.76
N LEU A 68 -0.99 -2.69 8.51
CA LEU A 68 -1.44 -3.77 7.64
C LEU A 68 -0.89 -5.11 8.14
N ARG A 69 -1.67 -6.17 8.02
CA ARG A 69 -1.30 -7.54 8.38
C ARG A 69 -1.72 -8.47 7.25
N ALA A 70 -0.82 -9.37 6.82
CA ALA A 70 -1.14 -10.34 5.79
C ALA A 70 -2.33 -11.21 6.18
N SER A 71 -3.14 -11.58 5.19
CA SER A 71 -4.25 -12.51 5.31
C SER A 71 -4.19 -13.51 4.16
N ALA A 72 -4.34 -14.79 4.49
CA ALA A 72 -4.51 -15.86 3.50
C ALA A 72 -5.95 -15.98 2.98
N GLY A 73 -6.92 -15.34 3.66
CA GLY A 73 -8.32 -15.32 3.23
C GLY A 73 -8.61 -14.32 2.10
N PRO A 74 -9.71 -14.51 1.36
CA PRO A 74 -10.10 -13.62 0.26
C PRO A 74 -10.52 -12.24 0.76
N VAL A 75 -10.52 -11.25 -0.13
CA VAL A 75 -10.99 -9.88 0.15
C VAL A 75 -12.48 -9.91 0.54
N THR A 76 -12.81 -9.38 1.72
CA THR A 76 -14.18 -9.26 2.24
C THR A 76 -14.66 -7.81 2.32
N CYS A 77 -13.78 -6.83 2.14
CA CYS A 77 -14.14 -5.42 2.13
C CYS A 77 -15.00 -5.10 0.90
N ARG A 78 -16.26 -4.69 1.13
CA ARG A 78 -17.20 -4.32 0.06
C ARG A 78 -16.68 -3.23 -0.88
N ARG A 79 -15.96 -2.23 -0.36
CA ARG A 79 -15.34 -1.17 -1.18
C ARG A 79 -14.21 -1.68 -2.07
N CYS A 80 -13.38 -2.60 -1.56
CA CYS A 80 -12.35 -3.23 -2.37
C CYS A 80 -12.95 -4.12 -3.47
N LEU A 81 -14.00 -4.88 -3.14
CA LEU A 81 -14.71 -5.73 -4.09
C LEU A 81 -15.35 -4.89 -5.22
N ALA A 82 -16.06 -3.81 -4.87
CA ALA A 82 -16.67 -2.91 -5.85
C ALA A 82 -15.64 -2.30 -6.81
N GLN A 83 -14.50 -1.84 -6.29
CA GLN A 83 -13.43 -1.26 -7.11
C GLN A 83 -12.77 -2.30 -8.04
N SER A 84 -12.60 -3.54 -7.58
CA SER A 84 -12.06 -4.62 -8.43
C SER A 84 -12.99 -4.96 -9.61
N GLY A 85 -14.30 -4.81 -9.42
CA GLY A 85 -15.30 -4.91 -10.49
C GLY A 85 -15.29 -3.70 -11.43
N GLN A 86 -15.08 -2.49 -10.90
CA GLN A 86 -14.97 -1.26 -11.69
C GLN A 86 -13.70 -1.23 -12.55
N GLU A 87 -12.57 -1.73 -12.07
CA GLU A 87 -11.33 -1.81 -12.88
C GLU A 87 -11.53 -2.68 -14.14
N ARG A 88 -12.30 -3.77 -14.02
CA ARG A 88 -12.69 -4.61 -15.17
C ARG A 88 -13.65 -3.91 -16.13
N GLN A 89 -14.46 -2.98 -15.63
CA GLN A 89 -15.44 -2.21 -16.44
C GLN A 89 -14.85 -0.90 -16.99
N ARG A 90 -13.73 -0.43 -16.45
CA ARG A 90 -13.00 0.76 -16.92
C ARG A 90 -12.22 0.51 -18.21
N GLN A 91 -12.09 -0.75 -18.63
CA GLN A 91 -11.80 -1.09 -20.03
C GLN A 91 -13.03 -0.72 -20.87
N VAL A 92 -13.09 0.55 -21.30
CA VAL A 92 -14.09 1.02 -22.26
C VAL A 92 -13.85 0.28 -23.58
N PRO A 93 -14.87 -0.38 -24.17
CA PRO A 93 -14.72 -1.00 -25.48
C PRO A 93 -14.23 0.01 -26.51
N GLY A 94 -13.04 -0.23 -27.09
CA GLY A 94 -12.43 0.63 -28.11
C GLY A 94 -11.28 1.53 -27.64
N GLN A 95 -10.87 1.50 -26.36
CA GLN A 95 -9.65 2.19 -25.92
C GLN A 95 -8.45 1.23 -25.93
N THR A 96 -7.53 1.40 -26.88
CA THR A 96 -6.25 0.69 -26.91
C THR A 96 -5.37 1.19 -25.77
N ALA A 97 -4.81 0.28 -24.97
CA ALA A 97 -3.79 0.65 -23.99
C ALA A 97 -2.58 1.25 -24.73
N LEU A 98 -2.11 2.41 -24.29
CA LEU A 98 -0.85 2.98 -24.76
C LEU A 98 0.28 2.12 -24.18
N GLU A 99 0.99 1.42 -25.07
CA GLU A 99 2.25 0.77 -24.72
C GLU A 99 3.28 1.87 -24.43
N LEU A 100 3.88 1.80 -23.24
CA LEU A 100 5.03 2.63 -22.83
C LEU A 100 6.33 1.91 -23.18
#